data_AF-A0A061N2U0-F1
#
_entry.id   AF-A0A061N2U0-F1
#
_cell.length_a   1.000
_cell.length_b   1.000
_cell.length_c   1.000
_cell.angle_alpha   90.00
_cell.angle_beta   90.00
_cell.angle_gamma   90.00
#
_symmetry.space_group_name_H-M   'P 1'
#
loop_
_entity.id
_entity.type
_entity.pdbx_description
1 polymer ?
#
loop_
_entity_poly.entity_id
_entity_poly.type
_entity_poly.pdbx_seq_one_letter_code
_entity_poly.pdbx_strand_id
1 'polypeptide(L)' 'MLWRARNDIFQLIETAIVEGQEAGEIKQELPATMITDLIFNAVRLNQRYYDHPLEVGTLLYHVIFNGIGSDE' A
#
# COMPACT_ATOMS: atom_id res chain seq x y z
N MET A 1 -17.57 -6.97 13.76
CA MET A 1 -16.22 -7.56 13.87
C MET A 1 -15.35 -7.19 12.66
N LEU A 2 -15.84 -7.35 11.42
CA LEU A 2 -15.14 -6.97 10.17
C LEU A 2 -14.66 -5.51 10.09
N TRP A 3 -15.42 -4.57 10.66
CA TRP A 3 -15.04 -3.14 10.68
C TRP A 3 -13.78 -2.85 11.51
N ARG A 4 -13.59 -3.55 12.64
CA ARG A 4 -12.39 -3.38 13.48
C ARG A 4 -11.16 -3.94 12.76
N ALA A 5 -11.25 -5.17 12.25
CA ALA A 5 -10.17 -5.78 11.47
C ALA A 5 -9.76 -4.94 10.26
N ARG A 6 -10.72 -4.30 9.57
CA ARG A 6 -10.42 -3.35 8.50
C ARG A 6 -9.58 -2.17 9.01
N ASN A 7 -9.99 -1.52 10.09
CA ASN A 7 -9.27 -0.37 10.64
C ASN A 7 -7.87 -0.75 11.15
N ASP A 8 -7.73 -1.94 11.76
CA ASP A 8 -6.44 -2.43 12.25
C ASP A 8 -5.45 -2.66 11.09
N ILE A 9 -5.92 -3.19 9.96
CA ILE A 9 -5.09 -3.36 8.75
C ILE A 9 -4.69 -2.01 8.16
N PHE A 10 -5.61 -1.03 8.13
CA PHE A 10 -5.30 0.33 7.68
C PHE A 10 -4.18 0.95 8.51
N GLN A 11 -4.28 0.88 9.84
CA GLN A 11 -3.26 1.42 10.75
C GLN A 11 -1.91 0.71 10.61
N LEU A 12 -1.93 -0.62 10.43
CA LEU A 12 -0.71 -1.40 10.25
C LEU A 12 0.03 -1.02 8.97
N ILE A 13 -0.70 -0.82 7.86
CA ILE A 13 -0.11 -0.38 6.59
C ILE A 13 0.43 1.05 6.70
N GLU A 14 -0.33 1.96 7.29
CA GLU A 14 0.11 3.35 7.49
C GLU A 14 1.39 3.43 8.34
N THR A 15 1.45 2.63 9.41
CA THR A 15 2.64 2.54 10.29
C THR A 15 3.86 2.03 9.51
N ALA A 16 3.71 0.96 8.73
CA ALA A 16 4.80 0.42 7.90
C ALA A 16 5.31 1.45 6.86
N ILE A 17 4.41 2.27 6.31
CA ILE A 17 4.79 3.35 5.39
C ILE A 17 5.61 4.42 6.11
N VAL A 18 5.18 4.84 7.30
CA VAL A 18 5.94 5.81 8.12
C VAL A 18 7.32 5.27 8.48
N GLU A 19 7.41 4.02 8.93
CA GLU A 19 8.70 3.38 9.24
C GLU A 19 9.62 3.34 8.00
N GLY A 20 9.08 2.99 6.82
CA GLY A 20 9.84 3.02 5.56
C GLY A 20 10.28 4.43 5.15
N GLN A 21 9.49 5.46 5.46
CA GLN A 21 9.87 6.86 5.24
C GLN A 21 11.00 7.29 6.18
N GLU A 22 10.92 6.92 7.46
CA GLU A 22 11.97 7.19 8.45
C GLU A 22 13.29 6.48 8.11
N ALA A 23 13.21 5.27 7.53
CA ALA A 23 14.36 4.51 7.05
C ALA A 23 14.94 5.03 5.72
N GLY A 24 14.25 5.95 5.02
CA GLY A 24 14.65 6.47 3.71
C GLY A 24 14.33 5.55 2.54
N GLU A 25 13.59 4.45 2.76
CA GLU A 25 13.17 3.49 1.74
C GLU A 25 11.97 3.99 0.92
N ILE A 26 11.17 4.88 1.50
CA ILE A 26 9.98 5.47 0.88
C ILE A 26 10.13 7.00 0.81
N LYS A 27 9.74 7.59 -0.33
CA LYS A 27 9.71 9.04 -0.56
C LYS A 27 8.93 9.78 0.53
N GLN A 28 9.58 10.72 1.21
CA GLN A 28 8.96 11.53 2.28
C GLN A 28 8.05 12.66 1.76
N GLU A 29 8.16 13.01 0.48
CA GLU A 29 7.33 14.03 -0.17
C GLU A 29 5.85 13.60 -0.31
N LEU A 30 5.55 12.31 -0.16
CA LEU A 30 4.21 11.76 -0.21
C LEU A 30 3.66 11.51 1.21
N PRO A 31 2.46 11.99 1.56
CA PRO A 31 1.86 11.67 2.85
C PRO A 31 1.58 10.16 3.00
N ALA A 32 1.90 9.57 4.17
CA ALA A 32 1.65 8.15 4.44
C ALA A 32 0.17 7.75 4.27
N THR A 33 -0.75 8.65 4.62
CA THR A 33 -2.20 8.48 4.39
C THR A 33 -2.56 8.38 2.91
N MET A 34 -1.94 9.21 2.06
CA MET A 34 -2.14 9.18 0.61
C MET A 34 -1.64 7.87 0.00
N ILE A 35 -0.47 7.38 0.43
CA ILE A 35 0.08 6.10 -0.01
C ILE A 35 -0.84 4.95 0.43
N THR A 36 -1.31 4.99 1.68
CA THR A 36 -2.25 4.00 2.22
C THR A 36 -3.53 3.95 1.38
N ASP A 37 -4.15 5.10 1.11
CA ASP A 37 -5.36 5.20 0.29
C ASP A 37 -5.15 4.68 -1.14
N LEU A 38 -3.98 4.94 -1.73
CA LEU A 38 -3.61 4.42 -3.04
C LEU A 38 -3.59 2.88 -3.04
N ILE A 39 -2.92 2.26 -2.06
CA ILE A 39 -2.82 0.80 -1.92
C ILE A 39 -4.22 0.19 -1.80
N PHE A 40 -5.06 0.71 -0.90
CA PHE A 40 -6.41 0.18 -0.71
C PHE A 40 -7.30 0.35 -1.94
N ASN A 41 -7.23 1.50 -2.62
CA ASN A 41 -7.99 1.71 -3.84
C ASN A 41 -7.52 0.80 -4.97
N ALA A 42 -6.21 0.59 -5.11
CA ALA A 42 -5.66 -0.33 -6.10
C ALA A 42 -6.15 -1.76 -5.88
N VAL A 43 -6.12 -2.26 -4.63
CA VAL A 43 -6.65 -3.59 -4.29
C VAL A 43 -8.16 -3.68 -4.53
N ARG A 44 -8.92 -2.64 -4.13
CA ARG A 44 -10.38 -2.61 -4.28
C ARG A 44 -10.81 -2.60 -5.76
N LEU A 45 -10.17 -1.79 -6.59
CA LEU A 45 -10.51 -1.67 -8.02
C LEU A 45 -10.20 -2.95 -8.80
N ASN A 46 -9.27 -3.77 -8.30
CA ASN A 46 -8.88 -5.02 -8.93
C ASN A 46 -9.56 -6.26 -8.32
N GLN A 47 -10.60 -6.08 -7.50
CA GLN A 47 -11.41 -7.17 -6.93
C GLN A 47 -11.96 -8.15 -7.97
N ARG A 48 -12.27 -7.65 -9.18
CA ARG A 48 -12.75 -8.47 -10.30
C ARG A 48 -11.72 -9.45 -10.88
N TYR A 49 -10.45 -9.34 -10.48
CA TYR A 49 -9.35 -10.20 -10.92
C TYR A 49 -8.86 -11.12 -9.78
N TYR A 50 -9.69 -11.34 -8.75
CA TYR A 50 -9.37 -12.20 -7.61
C TYR A 50 -9.26 -13.70 -7.93
N ASP A 51 -9.51 -14.10 -9.18
CA ASP A 51 -9.14 -15.44 -9.67
C ASP A 51 -7.61 -15.60 -9.78
N HIS A 52 -6.87 -14.48 -9.82
CA HIS A 52 -5.42 -14.37 -9.93
C HIS A 52 -4.85 -13.36 -8.90
N PRO A 53 -5.18 -13.50 -7.60
CA PRO A 53 -4.96 -12.44 -6.63
C PRO A 53 -3.47 -12.19 -6.33
N LEU A 54 -2.66 -13.25 -6.44
CA LEU A 54 -1.20 -13.18 -6.28
C LEU A 54 -0.55 -12.42 -7.44
N GLU A 55 -0.86 -12.77 -8.69
CA GLU A 55 -0.28 -12.12 -9.87
C GLU A 55 -0.66 -10.63 -9.93
N VAL A 56 -1.93 -10.32 -9.67
CA VAL A 56 -2.41 -8.94 -9.59
C VAL A 56 -1.76 -8.20 -8.43
N GLY A 57 -1.65 -8.83 -7.25
CA GLY A 57 -0.98 -8.26 -6.09
C GLY A 57 0.49 -7.92 -6.37
N THR A 58 1.23 -8.80 -7.04
CA THR A 58 2.62 -8.58 -7.44
C THR A 58 2.75 -7.43 -8.44
N LEU A 59 1.87 -7.33 -9.43
CA LEU A 59 1.86 -6.21 -10.37
C LEU A 59 1.57 -4.88 -9.68
N LEU A 60 0.56 -4.85 -8.80
CA LEU A 60 0.24 -3.66 -8.01
C LEU A 60 1.39 -3.25 -7.09
N TYR A 61 2.04 -4.23 -6.45
CA TYR A 61 3.24 -4.00 -5.66
C TYR A 61 4.33 -3.34 -6.50
N HIS A 62 4.68 -3.89 -7.67
CA HIS A 62 5.72 -3.29 -8.51
C HIS A 62 5.38 -1.87 -8.96
N VAL A 63 4.14 -1.61 -9.39
CA VAL A 63 3.74 -0.26 -9.86
C VAL A 63 3.76 0.74 -8.71
N ILE A 64 3.20 0.38 -7.55
CA ILE A 64 3.12 1.28 -6.40
C ILE A 64 4.51 1.49 -5.80
N PHE A 65 5.26 0.41 -5.53
CA PHE A 65 6.56 0.47 -4.86
C PHE A 65 7.62 1.15 -5.72
N ASN A 66 7.64 0.94 -7.04
CA ASN A 66 8.50 1.72 -7.93
C ASN A 66 8.12 3.21 -7.98
N GLY A 67 6.85 3.55 -7.72
CA GLY A 67 6.37 4.93 -7.68
C GLY A 67 6.68 5.64 -6.36
N ILE A 68 6.68 4.92 -5.23
CA ILE A 68 6.89 5.50 -3.90
C ILE A 68 8.30 5.26 -3.33
N GLY A 69 9.06 4.32 -3.89
CA GLY A 69 10.43 4.04 -3.49
C GLY A 69 11.33 5.25 -3.74
N SER A 70 12.32 5.45 -2.86
CA SER A 70 13.40 6.42 -3.10
C SER A 70 14.27 5.95 -4.27
N ASP A 71 14.90 6.90 -4.97
CA ASP A 71 15.72 6.60 -6.16
C ASP A 71 17.15 6.11 -5.78
N GLU A 72 17.38 5.76 -4.51
CA GLU A 72 18.66 5.28 -3.96
C GLU A 72 18.78 3.74 -3.96
#